data_AF-A0A166DWQ0-F1
#
_entry.id   AF-A0A166DWQ0-F1
#
_cell.length_a   1.000
_cell.length_b   1.000
_cell.length_c   1.000
_cell.angle_alpha   90.00
_cell.angle_beta   90.00
_cell.angle_gamma   90.00
#
_symmetry.space_group_name_H-M   'P 1'
#
loop_
_entity.id
_entity.type
_entity.pdbx_description
1 polymer ?
#
loop_
_entity_poly.entity_id
_entity_poly.type
_entity_poly.pdbx_seq_one_letter_code
_entity_poly.pdbx_strand_id
1 'polypeptide(L)' 'MVTDRRTKVDFAHYIKHLVDNVFSDAKKLRIIMDNLNTHTYTSILETFEFKEAVRLISKIIFYYTPKHASWLNIVS' A
#
# COMPACT_ATOMS: atom_id res chain seq x y z
N MET A 1 17.66 18.69 -0.13
CA MET A 1 16.23 18.82 0.24
C MET A 1 15.51 17.59 -0.29
N VAL A 2 15.22 16.61 0.58
CA VAL A 2 14.49 15.40 0.19
C VAL A 2 13.00 15.71 0.35
N THR A 3 12.28 15.78 -0.77
CA THR A 3 10.83 15.99 -0.80
C THR A 3 10.13 14.68 -0.47
N ASP A 4 10.05 14.35 0.81
CA ASP A 4 9.33 13.19 1.39
C ASP A 4 7.78 13.36 1.32
N ARG A 5 7.30 14.04 0.28
CA ARG A 5 5.88 14.34 0.00
C ARG A 5 5.41 13.65 -1.29
N ARG A 6 5.86 12.42 -1.57
CA ARG A 6 4.99 11.53 -2.36
C ARG A 6 3.83 11.20 -1.43
N THR A 7 2.72 11.91 -1.61
CA THR A 7 1.76 12.17 -0.55
C THR A 7 1.00 10.90 -0.17
N LYS A 8 0.51 10.84 1.07
CA LYS A 8 -0.47 9.82 1.51
C LYS A 8 -1.63 9.67 0.51
N VAL A 9 -2.02 10.78 -0.12
CA VAL A 9 -3.06 10.88 -1.15
C VAL A 9 -2.63 10.15 -2.42
N ASP A 10 -1.42 10.41 -2.94
CA ASP A 10 -0.90 9.70 -4.11
C ASP A 10 -0.84 8.18 -3.88
N PHE A 11 -0.41 7.77 -2.68
CA PHE A 11 -0.41 6.37 -2.29
C PHE A 11 -1.83 5.78 -2.29
N ALA A 12 -2.81 6.47 -1.68
CA ALA A 12 -4.19 6.01 -1.65
C ALA A 12 -4.81 5.88 -3.05
N HIS A 13 -4.53 6.84 -3.95
CA HIS A 13 -4.96 6.74 -5.35
C HIS A 13 -4.28 5.61 -6.11
N TYR A 14 -3.00 5.36 -5.85
CA TYR A 14 -2.29 4.22 -6.45
C TYR A 14 -2.89 2.89 -6.00
N ILE A 15 -3.19 2.73 -4.71
CA ILE A 15 -3.87 1.53 -4.18
C ILE A 15 -5.23 1.34 -4.84
N LYS A 16 -6.02 2.42 -5.00
CA LYS A 16 -7.30 2.36 -5.70
C LYS A 16 -7.11 1.91 -7.16
N HIS A 17 -6.11 2.45 -7.86
CA HIS A 17 -5.82 2.05 -9.24
C HIS A 17 -5.46 0.56 -9.34
N LEU A 18 -4.65 0.04 -8.41
CA LEU A 18 -4.30 -1.37 -8.35
C LEU A 18 -5.54 -2.25 -8.12
N VAL A 19 -6.40 -1.88 -7.17
CA VAL A 19 -7.59 -2.66 -6.80
C VAL A 19 -8.66 -2.62 -7.89
N ASP A 20 -8.85 -1.47 -8.54
CA ASP A 20 -9.95 -1.29 -9.49
C ASP A 20 -9.56 -1.61 -10.94
N ASN A 21 -8.30 -1.43 -11.34
CA ASN A 21 -7.89 -1.58 -12.74
C ASN A 21 -6.90 -2.73 -12.97
N VAL A 22 -5.85 -2.82 -12.16
CA VAL A 22 -4.77 -3.81 -12.40
C VAL A 22 -5.17 -5.20 -11.92
N PHE A 23 -5.82 -5.26 -10.76
CA PHE A 23 -6.23 -6.49 -10.09
C PHE A 23 -7.73 -6.46 -9.78
N SER A 24 -8.54 -6.01 -10.74
CA SER A 24 -10.00 -5.90 -10.62
C SER A 24 -10.67 -7.19 -10.16
N ASP A 25 -10.15 -8.33 -10.64
CA ASP A 25 -10.70 -9.67 -10.40
C ASP A 25 -10.13 -10.32 -9.13
N ALA A 26 -9.13 -9.69 -8.50
CA ALA A 26 -8.53 -10.23 -7.30
C ALA A 26 -9.46 -10.06 -6.09
N LYS A 27 -9.71 -11.17 -5.38
CA LYS A 27 -10.50 -11.15 -4.14
C LYS A 27 -9.77 -10.41 -3.01
N LYS A 28 -8.44 -10.56 -2.93
CA LYS A 28 -7.56 -9.86 -1.99
C LYS A 28 -6.18 -9.62 -2.61
N LEU A 29 -5.64 -8.41 -2.43
CA LEU A 29 -4.31 -8.01 -2.84
C LEU A 29 -3.38 -7.98 -1.62
N ARG A 30 -2.28 -8.73 -1.67
CA ARG A 30 -1.24 -8.71 -0.63
C ARG A 30 -0.12 -7.79 -1.07
N ILE A 31 0.14 -6.74 -0.30
CA ILE A 31 1.13 -5.72 -0.63
C ILE A 31 2.24 -5.83 0.40
N ILE A 32 3.45 -6.14 -0.08
CA ILE A 32 4.65 -6.19 0.76
C ILE A 32 5.30 -4.81 0.70
N MET A 33 5.52 -4.21 1.87
CA MET A 33 6.10 -2.87 2.01
C MET A 33 7.36 -2.91 2.87
N ASP A 34 8.32 -2.06 2.55
CA ASP A 34 9.51 -1.87 3.37
C ASP A 34 9.17 -1.03 4.62
N ASN A 35 9.81 -1.38 5.74
CA ASN A 35 9.40 -0.97 7.09
C ASN A 35 9.81 0.46 7.47
N LEU A 36 9.97 1.38 6.51
CA LEU A 36 10.55 2.69 6.82
C LEU A 36 9.66 3.91 6.66
N ASN A 37 8.56 3.91 5.88
CA ASN A 37 7.75 5.13 5.81
C ASN A 37 6.26 4.86 5.54
N THR A 38 5.44 5.00 6.59
CA THR A 38 4.13 5.67 6.55
C THR A 38 3.08 5.24 5.51
N HIS A 39 3.11 4.01 5.03
CA HIS A 39 2.07 3.47 4.15
C HIS A 39 1.00 2.74 4.94
N THR A 40 0.17 3.53 5.59
CA THR A 40 -0.85 3.05 6.52
C THR A 40 -2.24 3.11 5.92
N TYR A 41 -3.11 2.21 6.38
CA TYR A 41 -4.57 2.26 6.11
C TYR A 41 -5.16 3.66 6.36
N THR A 42 -4.56 4.44 7.26
CA THR A 42 -4.96 5.83 7.52
C THR A 42 -4.88 6.72 6.28
N SER A 43 -3.93 6.51 5.38
CA SER A 43 -3.85 7.25 4.12
C SER A 43 -5.08 7.03 3.25
N ILE A 44 -5.62 5.82 3.24
CA ILE A 44 -6.83 5.46 2.49
C ILE A 44 -8.07 6.06 3.17
N LEU A 45 -8.12 5.99 4.52
CA LEU A 45 -9.22 6.57 5.32
C LEU A 45 -9.27 8.10 5.24
N GLU A 46 -8.12 8.78 5.21
CA GLU A 46 -8.02 10.24 5.11
C GLU A 46 -8.32 10.74 3.69
N THR A 47 -8.12 9.90 2.66
CA THR A 47 -8.25 10.31 1.24
C THR A 47 -9.64 10.04 0.66
N PHE A 48 -10.29 8.95 1.08
CA PHE A 48 -11.57 8.53 0.50
C PHE A 48 -12.71 8.62 1.51
N GLU A 49 -13.95 8.76 1.01
CA GLU A 49 -15.13 8.61 1.85
C GLU A 49 -15.15 7.24 2.54
N PHE A 50 -15.72 7.18 3.74
CA PHE A 50 -15.71 5.98 4.59
C PHE A 50 -16.11 4.70 3.86
N LYS A 51 -17.18 4.74 3.05
CA LYS A 51 -17.66 3.58 2.29
C LYS A 51 -16.61 3.07 1.30
N GLU A 52 -15.95 3.98 0.59
CA GLU A 52 -14.93 3.64 -0.39
C GLU A 52 -13.63 3.19 0.27
N ALA A 53 -13.24 3.86 1.36
CA ALA A 53 -12.09 3.45 2.15
C ALA A 53 -12.26 2.04 2.71
N VAL A 54 -13.42 1.71 3.30
CA VAL A 54 -13.70 0.36 3.81
C VAL A 54 -13.68 -0.68 2.68
N ARG A 55 -14.22 -0.36 1.50
CA ARG A 55 -14.16 -1.25 0.32
C ARG A 55 -12.71 -1.56 -0.06
N LEU A 56 -11.87 -0.53 -0.18
CA LEU A 56 -10.46 -0.69 -0.54
C LEU A 56 -9.69 -1.48 0.53
N ILE A 57 -9.87 -1.13 1.81
CA ILE A 57 -9.22 -1.79 2.94
C ILE A 57 -9.61 -3.27 3.02
N SER A 58 -10.87 -3.61 2.75
CA SER A 58 -11.34 -5.01 2.78
C SER A 58 -10.67 -5.90 1.72
N LYS A 59 -10.18 -5.27 0.64
CA LYS A 59 -9.54 -5.94 -0.50
C LYS A 59 -8.01 -5.99 -0.41
N ILE A 60 -7.39 -5.33 0.56
CA ILE A 60 -5.92 -5.28 0.67
C ILE A 60 -5.43 -5.82 2.02
N ILE A 61 -4.24 -6.41 2.02
CA ILE A 61 -3.52 -6.80 3.23
C ILE A 61 -2.08 -6.33 3.09
N PHE A 62 -1.62 -5.50 4.03
CA PHE A 62 -0.23 -5.08 4.10
C PHE A 62 0.61 -6.09 4.89
N TYR A 63 1.74 -6.48 4.31
CA TYR A 63 2.81 -7.25 4.97
C TYR A 63 4.07 -6.39 5.04
N TYR A 64 4.76 -6.44 6.18
CA TYR A 64 6.00 -5.71 6.37
C TYR A 64 7.18 -6.68 6.32
N THR A 65 8.20 -6.34 5.56
CA THR A 65 9.46 -7.09 5.63
C THR A 65 10.11 -6.85 7.01
N PRO A 66 10.56 -7.89 7.71
CA PRO A 66 11.31 -7.74 8.96
C PRO A 66 12.49 -6.78 8.77
N LYS A 67 12.79 -5.94 9.76
CA LYS A 67 13.90 -4.96 9.72
C LYS A 67 15.28 -5.60 9.44
N HIS A 68 15.42 -6.90 9.65
CA HIS A 68 16.67 -7.66 9.47
C HIS A 68 16.56 -8.75 8.41
N ALA A 69 15.68 -8.57 7.43
CA ALA A 69 15.56 -9.50 6.32
C ALA A 69 16.67 -9.24 5.27
N SER A 70 17.94 -9.47 5.65
CA SER A 70 19.10 -9.54 4.74
C SER A 70 19.12 -10.85 3.94
N TRP A 71 17.99 -11.18 3.32
CA TRP A 71 17.84 -12.36 2.46
C TRP A 71 17.65 -12.00 0.98
N LEU A 72 17.63 -10.72 0.63
CA LEU A 72 17.76 -10.25 -0.75
C LEU A 72 19.25 -10.01 -1.08
N ASN A 73 20.07 -11.02 -0.83
CA ASN A 73 21.38 -11.14 -1.45
C ASN A 73 21.50 -12.56 -2.01
N ILE A 74 20.59 -12.91 -2.92
CA ILE A 74 20.74 -14.05 -3.82
C ILE A 74 21.03 -13.46 -5.22
N VAL A 75 22.34 -13.36 -5.44
CA VAL A 75 23.11 -13.63 -6.65
C VAL A 75 22.72 -12.94 -7.98
N SER A 76 23.63 -12.10 -8.47
CA SER A 76 24.10 -12.16 -9.85
C SER A 76 25.56 -12.60 -9.86
#